data_AF-A0A660QQP4-F1
#
_entry.id   AF-A0A660QQP4-F1
#
_cell.length_a   1.000
_cell.length_b   1.000
_cell.length_c   1.000
_cell.angle_alpha   90.00
_cell.angle_beta   90.00
_cell.angle_gamma   90.00
#
_symmetry.space_group_name_H-M   'P 1'
#
loop_
_entity.id
_entity.type
_entity.pdbx_description
1 polymer ?
#
loop_
_entity_poly.entity_id
_entity_poly.type
_entity_poly.pdbx_seq_one_letter_code
_entity_poly.pdbx_strand_id
1 'polypeptide(L)'
;FPGTAGFSDNALYMSGSGVGIGGWDDGFTFAHMDASEDWEISARVVNIDETDAWSKAVLMFRNDLTSSSGMIMMTATGGDEGLGYAQLTWRNSPNSWANTSEVGNLRYPIWLKLRRQGSMFSGYYSSDGQNWTQIGTATPPLNSSGKLGFGVSSRNNARIATAVFDRIALPPGPLPPIGDIGLEYLGTNSLSLTWATGAGHNYTLLEKSDLQSTIWSTNRSGIPGGESSVTVTVPADPAAAFYKVISED
;
A
#
# COMPACT_ATOMS: atom_id res chain seq x y z
N PHE A 1 1.23 11.20 -19.77
CA PHE A 1 1.16 10.17 -20.83
C PHE A 1 -0.24 9.58 -20.81
N PRO A 2 -0.86 9.26 -21.96
CA PRO A 2 -2.16 8.62 -21.97
C PRO A 2 -2.08 7.26 -21.27
N GLY A 3 -3.07 6.97 -20.45
CA GLY A 3 -3.19 5.71 -19.75
C GLY A 3 -4.48 5.62 -18.96
N THR A 4 -4.81 4.41 -18.54
CA THR A 4 -6.00 4.07 -17.75
C THR A 4 -5.62 3.11 -16.64
N ALA A 5 -6.39 3.13 -15.55
CA ALA A 5 -6.32 2.14 -14.49
C ALA A 5 -7.76 1.70 -14.19
N GLY A 6 -7.99 0.39 -14.10
CA GLY A 6 -9.30 -0.19 -13.80
C GLY A 6 -9.15 -1.45 -12.98
N PHE A 7 -10.04 -1.65 -12.02
CA PHE A 7 -10.08 -2.85 -11.19
C PHE A 7 -11.26 -3.72 -11.62
N SER A 8 -11.00 -4.98 -11.99
CA SER A 8 -11.99 -5.97 -12.39
C SER A 8 -11.48 -7.36 -12.11
N ASP A 9 -12.37 -8.32 -11.85
CA ASP A 9 -12.01 -9.73 -11.62
C ASP A 9 -10.91 -9.94 -10.57
N ASN A 10 -10.93 -9.11 -9.51
CA ASN A 10 -9.96 -9.13 -8.42
C ASN A 10 -8.50 -8.82 -8.86
N ALA A 11 -8.35 -8.10 -9.97
CA ALA A 11 -7.08 -7.64 -10.52
C ALA A 11 -7.14 -6.16 -10.95
N LEU A 12 -6.00 -5.48 -10.82
CA LEU A 12 -5.77 -4.14 -11.33
C LEU A 12 -5.16 -4.23 -12.73
N TYR A 13 -5.85 -3.67 -13.71
CA TYR A 13 -5.39 -3.50 -15.08
C TYR A 13 -4.93 -2.06 -15.26
N MET A 14 -3.67 -1.88 -15.65
CA MET A 14 -3.11 -0.58 -15.96
C MET A 14 -2.58 -0.56 -17.38
N SER A 15 -3.06 0.36 -18.20
CA SER A 15 -2.56 0.59 -19.55
C SER A 15 -1.88 1.95 -19.63
N GLY A 16 -0.71 2.04 -20.27
CA GLY A 16 -0.05 3.34 -20.45
C GLY A 16 1.07 3.33 -21.47
N SER A 17 1.26 4.49 -22.12
CA SER A 17 2.50 4.79 -22.86
C SER A 17 3.54 5.41 -21.94
N GLY A 18 4.74 5.70 -22.45
CA GLY A 18 5.76 6.37 -21.68
C GLY A 18 7.18 6.13 -22.18
N VAL A 19 8.12 6.96 -21.73
CA VAL A 19 9.55 6.87 -22.10
C VAL A 19 10.36 5.98 -21.15
N GLY A 20 9.72 5.40 -20.15
CA GLY A 20 10.36 4.63 -19.08
C GLY A 20 10.40 5.39 -17.76
N ILE A 21 10.99 4.76 -16.75
CA ILE A 21 11.11 5.26 -15.39
C ILE A 21 12.56 5.04 -14.95
N GLY A 22 13.15 6.02 -14.25
CA GLY A 22 14.52 5.95 -13.72
C GLY A 22 15.58 6.74 -14.49
N GLY A 23 15.20 7.38 -15.60
CA GLY A 23 16.03 8.37 -16.29
C GLY A 23 15.93 9.76 -15.65
N TRP A 24 16.32 10.80 -16.40
CA TRP A 24 16.17 12.21 -15.98
C TRP A 24 14.70 12.58 -15.72
N ASP A 25 13.83 12.13 -16.62
CA ASP A 25 12.38 12.32 -16.55
C ASP A 25 11.68 10.97 -16.69
N ASP A 26 10.71 10.74 -15.80
CA ASP A 26 9.83 9.58 -15.83
C ASP A 26 8.65 9.85 -16.76
N GLY A 27 8.34 8.87 -17.60
CA GLY A 27 7.10 8.85 -18.37
C GLY A 27 6.38 7.52 -18.24
N PHE A 28 5.23 7.57 -17.57
CA PHE A 28 4.45 6.39 -17.19
C PHE A 28 3.03 6.80 -16.77
N THR A 29 2.18 5.80 -16.56
CA THR A 29 0.86 5.95 -15.91
C THR A 29 0.95 5.48 -14.47
N PHE A 30 0.35 6.20 -13.53
CA PHE A 30 0.48 5.96 -12.09
C PHE A 30 -0.88 6.05 -11.40
N ALA A 31 -1.28 4.97 -10.73
CA ALA A 31 -2.44 4.92 -9.84
C ALA A 31 -1.92 4.88 -8.41
N HIS A 32 -2.33 5.85 -7.58
CA HIS A 32 -1.68 6.08 -6.30
C HIS A 32 -2.63 6.51 -5.19
N MET A 33 -2.17 6.30 -3.96
CA MET A 33 -2.74 6.85 -2.74
C MET A 33 -1.65 7.61 -1.96
N ASP A 34 -2.07 8.37 -0.96
CA ASP A 34 -1.15 8.94 0.01
C ASP A 34 -0.65 7.85 0.97
N ALA A 35 0.65 7.87 1.26
CA ALA A 35 1.25 7.03 2.27
C ALA A 35 2.26 7.84 3.09
N SER A 36 2.35 7.51 4.37
CA SER A 36 3.32 8.08 5.31
C SER A 36 3.95 6.97 6.14
N GLU A 37 5.07 7.29 6.78
CA GLU A 37 5.71 6.43 7.78
C GLU A 37 6.07 5.04 7.22
N ASP A 38 5.89 3.99 8.01
CA ASP A 38 6.22 2.61 7.68
C ASP A 38 5.07 1.94 6.94
N TRP A 39 5.40 1.15 5.93
CA TRP A 39 4.41 0.45 5.13
C TRP A 39 5.03 -0.73 4.40
N GLU A 40 4.17 -1.64 3.96
CA GLU A 40 4.50 -2.69 3.02
C GLU A 40 3.43 -2.69 1.92
N ILE A 41 3.87 -2.73 0.67
CA ILE A 41 3.00 -2.99 -0.48
C ILE A 41 3.51 -4.25 -1.18
N SER A 42 2.59 -5.11 -1.59
CA SER A 42 2.92 -6.26 -2.42
C SER A 42 1.82 -6.59 -3.41
N ALA A 43 2.20 -7.22 -4.51
CA ALA A 43 1.28 -7.75 -5.49
C ALA A 43 1.96 -8.83 -6.33
N ARG A 44 1.14 -9.67 -6.97
CA ARG A 44 1.59 -10.54 -8.05
C ARG A 44 1.37 -9.82 -9.37
N VAL A 45 2.46 -9.58 -10.09
CA VAL A 45 2.40 -9.14 -11.48
C VAL A 45 2.08 -10.38 -12.31
N VAL A 46 0.87 -10.41 -12.85
CA VAL A 46 0.39 -11.52 -13.69
C VAL A 46 1.09 -11.48 -15.04
N ASN A 47 1.21 -10.30 -15.64
CA ASN A 47 1.96 -10.04 -16.85
C ASN A 47 2.17 -8.53 -17.05
N ILE A 48 3.11 -8.16 -17.93
CA ILE A 48 3.13 -6.88 -18.64
C ILE A 48 3.38 -7.12 -20.12
N ASP A 49 2.71 -6.36 -20.98
CA ASP A 49 2.98 -6.41 -22.43
C ASP A 49 4.43 -6.03 -22.74
N GLU A 50 5.09 -6.88 -23.53
CA GLU A 50 6.46 -6.69 -24.02
C GLU A 50 6.48 -5.68 -25.18
N THR A 51 6.19 -4.41 -24.88
CA THR A 51 6.30 -3.33 -25.87
C THR A 51 7.75 -2.92 -26.13
N ASP A 52 8.61 -3.23 -25.18
CA ASP A 52 10.06 -3.09 -25.13
C ASP A 52 10.55 -4.06 -24.03
N ALA A 53 11.78 -4.58 -24.12
CA ALA A 53 12.34 -5.47 -23.10
C ALA A 53 12.36 -4.82 -21.70
N TRP A 54 12.37 -3.50 -21.66
CA TRP A 54 12.34 -2.69 -20.45
C TRP A 54 11.02 -1.93 -20.28
N SER A 55 9.90 -2.40 -20.87
CA SER A 55 8.58 -2.03 -20.37
C SER A 55 8.50 -2.38 -18.89
N LYS A 56 7.77 -1.60 -18.08
CA LYS A 56 7.82 -1.69 -16.61
C LYS A 56 6.43 -1.76 -16.01
N ALA A 57 6.20 -2.78 -15.17
CA ALA A 57 5.11 -2.85 -14.21
C ALA A 57 5.72 -2.59 -12.82
N VAL A 58 5.24 -1.57 -12.10
CA VAL A 58 5.92 -1.09 -10.89
C VAL A 58 5.01 -1.01 -9.66
N LEU A 59 5.57 -1.34 -8.50
CA LEU A 59 5.13 -0.86 -7.18
C LEU A 59 6.04 0.29 -6.81
N MET A 60 5.51 1.48 -6.53
CA MET A 60 6.32 2.69 -6.39
C MET A 60 5.88 3.54 -5.23
N PHE A 61 6.86 4.07 -4.49
CA PHE A 61 6.72 5.26 -3.66
C PHE A 61 7.50 6.42 -4.30
N ARG A 62 6.89 7.60 -4.40
CA ARG A 62 7.52 8.83 -4.90
C ARG A 62 7.08 10.05 -4.11
N ASN A 63 7.98 11.03 -3.94
CA ASN A 63 7.69 12.23 -3.13
C ASN A 63 6.53 13.05 -3.71
N ASP A 64 6.44 13.14 -5.04
CA ASP A 64 5.48 13.99 -5.75
C ASP A 64 5.24 13.49 -7.19
N LEU A 65 4.43 14.21 -7.96
CA LEU A 65 4.03 13.83 -9.33
C LEU A 65 4.88 14.48 -10.44
N THR A 66 5.95 15.22 -10.12
CA THR A 66 6.87 15.78 -11.13
C THR A 66 7.62 14.65 -11.81
N SER A 67 8.00 14.82 -13.09
CA SER A 67 8.65 13.78 -13.89
C SER A 67 9.96 13.29 -13.29
N SER A 68 10.66 14.11 -12.52
CA SER A 68 11.97 13.76 -11.97
C SER A 68 11.99 13.49 -10.47
N SER A 69 10.82 13.29 -9.84
CA SER A 69 10.67 13.13 -8.39
C SER A 69 11.59 12.06 -7.78
N GLY A 70 12.03 12.29 -6.54
CA GLY A 70 12.65 11.25 -5.73
C GLY A 70 11.70 10.06 -5.57
N MET A 71 12.20 8.85 -5.83
CA MET A 71 11.38 7.65 -5.87
C MET A 71 12.13 6.42 -5.43
N ILE A 72 11.37 5.39 -5.08
CA ILE A 72 11.81 4.02 -4.94
C ILE A 72 10.72 3.08 -5.45
N MET A 73 11.12 2.07 -6.19
CA MET A 73 10.18 1.15 -6.82
C MET A 73 10.70 -0.27 -6.89
N MET A 74 9.77 -1.22 -6.79
CA MET A 74 9.95 -2.56 -7.32
C MET A 74 9.39 -2.61 -8.74
N THR A 75 10.15 -3.19 -9.66
CA THR A 75 9.77 -3.31 -11.07
C THR A 75 9.79 -4.76 -11.50
N ALA A 76 8.79 -5.18 -12.26
CA ALA A 76 8.88 -6.33 -13.16
C ALA A 76 8.96 -5.81 -14.61
N THR A 77 9.92 -6.29 -15.39
CA THR A 77 10.14 -5.83 -16.77
C THR A 77 9.49 -6.74 -17.81
N GLY A 78 9.14 -6.21 -18.98
CA GLY A 78 8.67 -7.03 -20.12
C GLY A 78 9.58 -8.21 -20.42
N GLY A 79 10.90 -7.99 -20.34
CA GLY A 79 11.90 -9.01 -20.59
C GLY A 79 12.12 -9.26 -22.07
N ASP A 80 13.06 -10.15 -22.38
CA ASP A 80 13.25 -10.69 -23.73
C ASP A 80 12.84 -12.17 -23.71
N GLU A 81 12.05 -12.61 -24.69
CA GLU A 81 11.61 -14.01 -24.82
C GLU A 81 10.85 -14.54 -23.56
N GLY A 82 10.13 -13.65 -22.88
CA GLY A 82 9.38 -13.95 -21.66
C GLY A 82 10.25 -14.14 -20.40
N LEU A 83 11.51 -13.70 -20.43
CA LEU A 83 12.42 -13.64 -19.28
C LEU A 83 12.66 -12.19 -18.87
N GLY A 84 12.01 -11.76 -17.79
CA GLY A 84 12.12 -10.42 -17.23
C GLY A 84 13.08 -10.31 -16.06
N TYR A 85 13.16 -9.10 -15.53
CA TYR A 85 13.89 -8.74 -14.33
C TYR A 85 12.93 -8.32 -13.23
N ALA A 86 13.28 -8.65 -11.98
CA ALA A 86 12.79 -7.92 -10.82
C ALA A 86 13.87 -6.92 -10.37
N GLN A 87 13.50 -5.65 -10.25
CA GLN A 87 14.43 -4.56 -9.94
C GLN A 87 13.96 -3.77 -8.73
N LEU A 88 14.85 -3.54 -7.77
CA LEU A 88 14.73 -2.46 -6.79
C LEU A 88 15.46 -1.24 -7.36
N THR A 89 14.71 -0.20 -7.72
CA THR A 89 15.26 1.02 -8.34
C THR A 89 14.94 2.24 -7.48
N TRP A 90 15.90 3.14 -7.28
CA TRP A 90 15.70 4.34 -6.47
C TRP A 90 16.47 5.56 -6.98
N ARG A 91 15.90 6.75 -6.76
CA ARG A 91 16.50 8.03 -7.15
C ARG A 91 16.87 8.84 -5.92
N ASN A 92 18.15 9.23 -5.82
CA ASN A 92 18.67 9.96 -4.65
C ASN A 92 18.39 11.47 -4.70
N SER A 93 18.18 12.04 -5.88
CA SER A 93 17.87 13.47 -6.04
C SER A 93 17.01 13.71 -7.27
N PRO A 94 16.18 14.77 -7.30
CA PRO A 94 15.48 15.16 -8.52
C PRO A 94 16.44 15.39 -9.68
N ASN A 95 15.95 15.16 -10.90
CA ASN A 95 16.73 15.29 -12.14
C ASN A 95 18.03 14.45 -12.05
N SER A 96 17.93 13.16 -11.76
CA SER A 96 19.09 12.27 -11.78
C SER A 96 18.71 10.87 -12.24
N TRP A 97 19.71 10.14 -12.74
CA TRP A 97 19.57 8.72 -13.00
C TRP A 97 19.34 7.95 -11.70
N ALA A 98 18.47 6.97 -11.77
CA ALA A 98 18.21 6.07 -10.66
C ALA A 98 19.30 4.99 -10.54
N ASN A 99 19.51 4.53 -9.32
CA ASN A 99 20.31 3.35 -8.99
C ASN A 99 19.41 2.12 -9.05
N THR A 100 19.98 0.96 -9.36
CA THR A 100 19.22 -0.29 -9.47
C THR A 100 20.00 -1.46 -8.88
N SER A 101 19.30 -2.30 -8.13
CA SER A 101 19.68 -3.68 -7.81
C SER A 101 18.67 -4.61 -8.48
N GLU A 102 19.12 -5.68 -9.11
CA GLU A 102 18.24 -6.53 -9.92
C GLU A 102 18.58 -8.01 -9.89
N VAL A 103 17.58 -8.82 -10.20
CA VAL A 103 17.71 -10.24 -10.52
C VAL A 103 16.98 -10.50 -11.84
N GLY A 104 17.65 -11.19 -12.77
CA GLY A 104 17.12 -11.54 -14.09
C GLY A 104 16.63 -12.99 -14.18
N ASN A 105 16.27 -13.39 -15.40
CA ASN A 105 15.79 -14.75 -15.74
C ASN A 105 14.52 -15.15 -14.99
N LEU A 106 13.63 -14.19 -14.75
CA LEU A 106 12.38 -14.41 -14.04
C LEU A 106 11.22 -14.58 -15.03
N ARG A 107 10.25 -15.42 -14.67
CA ARG A 107 9.04 -15.67 -15.47
C ARG A 107 7.82 -15.13 -14.75
N TYR A 108 6.86 -14.68 -15.54
CA TYR A 108 5.53 -14.34 -15.06
C TYR A 108 4.68 -15.60 -14.80
N PRO A 109 3.75 -15.57 -13.83
CA PRO A 109 3.53 -14.47 -12.90
C PRO A 109 4.65 -14.39 -11.84
N ILE A 110 4.95 -13.19 -11.37
CA ILE A 110 5.95 -12.95 -10.32
C ILE A 110 5.40 -12.03 -9.25
N TRP A 111 5.75 -12.29 -8.00
CA TRP A 111 5.41 -11.41 -6.88
C TRP A 111 6.50 -10.38 -6.63
N LEU A 112 6.07 -9.16 -6.37
CA LEU A 112 6.91 -8.05 -5.92
C LEU A 112 6.44 -7.56 -4.55
N LYS A 113 7.38 -7.14 -3.72
CA LYS A 113 7.11 -6.50 -2.43
C LYS A 113 8.10 -5.39 -2.19
N LEU A 114 7.59 -4.24 -1.76
CA LEU A 114 8.36 -3.09 -1.33
C LEU A 114 7.94 -2.75 0.09
N ARG A 115 8.94 -2.62 0.98
CA ARG A 115 8.72 -2.30 2.39
C ARG A 115 9.54 -1.09 2.79
N ARG A 116 8.93 -0.17 3.54
CA ARG A 116 9.59 0.94 4.23
C ARG A 116 9.61 0.69 5.74
N GLN A 117 10.77 0.90 6.36
CA GLN A 117 10.97 0.92 7.81
C GLN A 117 11.88 2.10 8.16
N GLY A 118 11.32 3.16 8.73
CA GLY A 118 11.95 4.46 8.90
C GLY A 118 12.42 5.04 7.56
N SER A 119 13.74 5.15 7.39
CA SER A 119 14.38 5.61 6.16
C SER A 119 14.87 4.47 5.26
N MET A 120 14.79 3.22 5.72
CA MET A 120 15.26 2.06 4.97
C MET A 120 14.12 1.46 4.15
N PHE A 121 14.41 1.22 2.88
CA PHE A 121 13.53 0.53 1.96
C PHE A 121 14.13 -0.81 1.59
N SER A 122 13.31 -1.84 1.54
CA SER A 122 13.70 -3.19 1.17
C SER A 122 12.81 -3.71 0.04
N GLY A 123 13.46 -4.23 -1.00
CA GLY A 123 12.81 -4.80 -2.18
C GLY A 123 12.92 -6.31 -2.22
N TYR A 124 11.81 -6.99 -2.50
CA TYR A 124 11.75 -8.45 -2.54
C TYR A 124 10.97 -8.93 -3.77
N TYR A 125 11.27 -10.16 -4.18
CA TYR A 125 10.47 -10.90 -5.14
C TYR A 125 10.14 -12.31 -4.63
N SER A 126 9.15 -12.94 -5.24
CA SER A 126 8.77 -14.32 -4.94
C SER A 126 8.11 -14.99 -6.15
N SER A 127 8.31 -16.30 -6.31
CA SER A 127 7.62 -17.10 -7.32
C SER A 127 6.30 -17.69 -6.82
N ASP A 128 6.09 -17.76 -5.51
CA ASP A 128 4.93 -18.44 -4.88
C ASP A 128 4.09 -17.52 -3.97
N GLY A 129 4.59 -16.31 -3.67
CA GLY A 129 3.95 -15.34 -2.78
C GLY A 129 4.13 -15.63 -1.29
N GLN A 130 4.86 -16.70 -0.95
CA GLN A 130 5.10 -17.16 0.42
C GLN A 130 6.58 -17.02 0.80
N ASN A 131 7.47 -17.51 -0.07
CA ASN A 131 8.91 -17.45 0.11
C ASN A 131 9.46 -16.22 -0.59
N TRP A 132 9.87 -15.22 0.18
CA TRP A 132 10.36 -13.94 -0.33
C TRP A 132 11.89 -13.89 -0.33
N THR A 133 12.47 -13.57 -1.48
CA THR A 133 13.90 -13.33 -1.63
C THR A 133 14.17 -11.84 -1.75
N GLN A 134 15.07 -11.34 -0.92
CA GLN A 134 15.45 -9.93 -0.94
C GLN A 134 16.38 -9.64 -2.12
N ILE A 135 16.04 -8.62 -2.91
CA ILE A 135 16.89 -8.11 -3.98
C ILE A 135 17.93 -7.13 -3.42
N GLY A 136 17.50 -6.29 -2.47
CA GLY A 136 18.39 -5.34 -1.83
C GLY A 136 17.69 -4.41 -0.84
N THR A 137 18.48 -3.47 -0.32
CA THR A 137 18.04 -2.35 0.50
C THR A 137 18.55 -1.04 -0.07
N ALA A 138 17.84 0.06 0.22
CA ALA A 138 18.28 1.41 -0.11
C ALA A 138 17.77 2.41 0.93
N THR A 139 18.48 3.52 1.08
CA THR A 139 18.12 4.64 1.97
C THR A 139 18.13 5.98 1.21
N PRO A 140 17.36 6.13 0.11
CA PRO A 140 17.25 7.41 -0.58
C PRO A 140 16.66 8.49 0.35
N PRO A 141 17.04 9.77 0.19
CA PRO A 141 16.52 10.87 1.00
C PRO A 141 15.08 11.24 0.57
N LEU A 142 14.13 10.34 0.80
CA LEU A 142 12.71 10.51 0.50
C LEU A 142 11.96 11.11 1.70
N ASN A 143 10.87 11.82 1.40
CA ASN A 143 10.03 12.45 2.41
C ASN A 143 9.34 11.38 3.29
N SER A 144 8.91 11.77 4.50
CA SER A 144 8.11 10.90 5.38
C SER A 144 6.74 10.57 4.79
N SER A 145 6.18 11.47 3.97
CA SER A 145 4.94 11.29 3.23
C SER A 145 5.17 11.43 1.71
N GLY A 146 4.33 10.76 0.93
CA GLY A 146 4.41 10.77 -0.53
C GLY A 146 3.29 9.95 -1.16
N LYS A 147 3.46 9.63 -2.45
CA LYS A 147 2.51 8.82 -3.22
C LYS A 147 2.99 7.38 -3.33
N LEU A 148 2.17 6.44 -2.87
CA LEU A 148 2.40 5.00 -2.97
C LEU A 148 1.41 4.38 -3.95
N GLY A 149 1.85 3.49 -4.83
CA GLY A 149 0.92 2.80 -5.72
C GLY A 149 1.57 1.99 -6.83
N PHE A 150 0.81 1.84 -7.91
CA PHE A 150 1.13 1.00 -9.06
C PHE A 150 1.35 1.84 -10.29
N GLY A 151 2.25 1.39 -11.18
CA GLY A 151 2.49 2.07 -12.43
C GLY A 151 2.80 1.16 -13.60
N VAL A 152 2.65 1.71 -14.81
CA VAL A 152 3.00 1.05 -16.06
C VAL A 152 3.70 2.02 -17.00
N SER A 153 4.79 1.57 -17.63
CA SER A 153 5.44 2.29 -18.72
C SER A 153 5.77 1.35 -19.86
N SER A 154 5.32 1.68 -21.07
CA SER A 154 5.66 0.94 -22.29
C SER A 154 7.12 1.08 -22.74
N ARG A 155 7.83 2.11 -22.23
CA ARG A 155 9.12 2.59 -22.75
C ARG A 155 9.13 2.92 -24.25
N ASN A 156 7.95 3.05 -24.86
CA ASN A 156 7.77 3.40 -26.25
C ASN A 156 6.50 4.26 -26.38
N ASN A 157 6.66 5.57 -26.55
CA ASN A 157 5.52 6.49 -26.64
C ASN A 157 4.55 6.22 -27.79
N ALA A 158 4.94 5.42 -28.79
CA ALA A 158 4.07 5.02 -29.90
C ALA A 158 3.23 3.77 -29.59
N ARG A 159 3.44 3.13 -28.43
CA ARG A 159 2.75 1.91 -28.01
C ARG A 159 2.11 2.10 -26.62
N ILE A 160 1.10 1.29 -26.34
CA ILE A 160 0.51 1.13 -25.01
C ILE A 160 0.92 -0.24 -24.50
N ALA A 161 1.41 -0.30 -23.27
CA ALA A 161 1.61 -1.56 -22.56
C ALA A 161 0.53 -1.70 -21.48
N THR A 162 0.01 -2.92 -21.32
CA THR A 162 -0.89 -3.30 -20.24
C THR A 162 -0.13 -4.11 -19.20
N ALA A 163 -0.15 -3.65 -17.95
CA ALA A 163 0.29 -4.41 -16.79
C ALA A 163 -0.92 -4.91 -16.01
N VAL A 164 -0.87 -6.16 -15.56
CA VAL A 164 -1.93 -6.79 -14.78
C VAL A 164 -1.36 -7.18 -13.42
N PHE A 165 -1.96 -6.67 -12.35
CA PHE A 165 -1.59 -6.96 -10.97
C PHE A 165 -2.76 -7.65 -10.27
N ASP A 166 -2.52 -8.76 -9.59
CA ASP A 166 -3.50 -9.39 -8.72
C ASP A 166 -2.92 -9.69 -7.33
N ARG A 167 -3.79 -10.21 -6.45
CA ARG A 167 -3.43 -10.52 -5.05
C ARG A 167 -2.70 -9.36 -4.36
N ILE A 168 -3.26 -8.17 -4.55
CA ILE A 168 -2.71 -6.92 -4.04
C ILE A 168 -2.89 -6.88 -2.52
N ALA A 169 -1.81 -6.57 -1.82
CA ALA A 169 -1.84 -6.16 -0.42
C ALA A 169 -1.29 -4.73 -0.33
N LEU A 170 -2.15 -3.81 0.07
CA LEU A 170 -1.81 -2.42 0.38
C LEU A 170 -1.53 -2.30 1.89
N PRO A 171 -0.77 -1.28 2.33
CA PRO A 171 -0.76 -0.93 3.74
C PRO A 171 -2.18 -0.54 4.18
N PRO A 172 -2.48 -0.61 5.49
CA PRO A 172 -3.69 -0.01 6.04
C PRO A 172 -3.80 1.44 5.56
N GLY A 173 -5.02 1.90 5.30
CA GLY A 173 -5.24 3.30 4.93
C GLY A 173 -4.82 4.25 6.06
N PRO A 174 -4.95 5.57 5.88
CA PRO A 174 -4.89 6.45 7.04
C PRO A 174 -5.99 6.07 8.03
N LEU A 175 -5.67 6.07 9.33
CA LEU A 175 -6.65 5.86 10.39
C LEU A 175 -7.79 6.88 10.22
N PRO A 176 -9.03 6.45 9.92
CA PRO A 176 -10.14 7.37 9.90
C PRO A 176 -10.40 7.89 11.32
N PRO A 177 -10.85 9.14 11.48
CA PRO A 177 -11.29 9.62 12.79
C PRO A 177 -12.39 8.70 13.31
N ILE A 178 -12.19 8.15 14.52
CA ILE A 178 -13.17 7.27 15.19
C ILE A 178 -14.56 7.93 15.26
N GLY A 179 -14.59 9.26 15.41
CA GLY A 179 -15.82 10.05 15.51
C GLY A 179 -16.57 9.79 16.81
N ASP A 180 -17.87 10.09 16.79
CA ASP A 180 -18.77 9.78 17.89
C ASP A 180 -19.05 8.27 17.94
N ILE A 181 -19.13 7.71 19.15
CA ILE A 181 -19.56 6.33 19.36
C ILE A 181 -21.09 6.29 19.36
N GLY A 182 -21.68 5.70 18.33
CA GLY A 182 -23.09 5.37 18.27
C GLY A 182 -23.43 4.31 19.32
N LEU A 183 -24.49 4.55 20.09
CA LEU A 183 -24.88 3.71 21.22
C LEU A 183 -26.35 3.32 21.09
N GLU A 184 -26.63 2.02 21.10
CA GLU A 184 -28.00 1.47 21.02
C GLU A 184 -28.25 0.49 22.17
N TYR A 185 -29.38 0.64 22.86
CA TYR A 185 -29.80 -0.31 23.89
C TYR A 185 -30.58 -1.48 23.28
N LEU A 186 -30.13 -2.70 23.53
CA LEU A 186 -30.69 -3.92 22.90
C LEU A 186 -31.78 -4.62 23.73
N GLY A 187 -32.26 -4.01 24.82
CA GLY A 187 -33.44 -4.51 25.56
C GLY A 187 -33.18 -5.57 26.63
N THR A 188 -31.99 -6.17 26.70
CA THR A 188 -31.68 -7.30 27.62
C THR A 188 -30.39 -7.11 28.43
N ASN A 189 -30.10 -5.88 28.86
CA ASN A 189 -28.83 -5.50 29.50
C ASN A 189 -27.63 -5.56 28.54
N SER A 190 -27.79 -5.09 27.32
CA SER A 190 -26.66 -4.97 26.38
C SER A 190 -26.74 -3.67 25.61
N LEU A 191 -25.57 -3.09 25.37
CA LEU A 191 -25.37 -1.95 24.48
C LEU A 191 -24.64 -2.43 23.23
N SER A 192 -25.08 -1.96 22.08
CA SER A 192 -24.25 -1.94 20.88
C SER A 192 -23.48 -0.62 20.86
N LEU A 193 -22.17 -0.69 20.65
CA LEU A 193 -21.29 0.44 20.44
C LEU A 193 -20.76 0.36 19.02
N THR A 194 -21.02 1.38 18.21
CA THR A 194 -20.58 1.46 16.82
C THR A 194 -19.77 2.72 16.60
N TRP A 195 -18.59 2.61 16.01
CA TRP A 195 -17.74 3.76 15.68
C TRP A 195 -17.10 3.57 14.30
N ALA A 196 -16.58 4.66 13.74
CA ALA A 196 -15.88 4.63 12.46
C ALA A 196 -14.52 3.94 12.58
N THR A 197 -14.17 3.10 11.61
CA THR A 197 -12.91 2.35 11.59
C THR A 197 -12.30 2.31 10.21
N GLY A 198 -11.03 1.93 10.11
CA GLY A 198 -10.38 1.59 8.86
C GLY A 198 -9.93 0.14 8.83
N ALA A 199 -10.03 -0.49 7.65
CA ALA A 199 -9.55 -1.85 7.45
C ALA A 199 -8.03 -1.93 7.66
N GLY A 200 -7.56 -2.98 8.33
CA GLY A 200 -6.15 -3.20 8.64
C GLY A 200 -5.66 -2.54 9.93
N HIS A 201 -6.52 -1.82 10.65
CA HIS A 201 -6.23 -1.24 11.96
C HIS A 201 -6.87 -2.04 13.08
N ASN A 202 -6.28 -1.96 14.28
CA ASN A 202 -6.86 -2.52 15.50
C ASN A 202 -7.22 -1.41 16.49
N TYR A 203 -8.26 -1.68 17.28
CA TYR A 203 -8.79 -0.73 18.25
C TYR A 203 -8.90 -1.33 19.64
N THR A 204 -8.69 -0.50 20.64
CA THR A 204 -8.99 -0.81 22.03
C THR A 204 -10.25 -0.05 22.47
N LEU A 205 -11.23 -0.79 22.99
CA LEU A 205 -12.35 -0.25 23.75
C LEU A 205 -11.95 -0.15 25.23
N LEU A 206 -11.99 1.08 25.73
CA LEU A 206 -11.77 1.43 27.12
C LEU A 206 -13.11 1.74 27.80
N GLU A 207 -13.18 1.47 29.10
CA GLU A 207 -14.32 1.80 29.94
C GLU A 207 -13.91 2.41 31.27
N LYS A 208 -14.86 3.11 31.91
CA LYS A 208 -14.80 3.54 33.31
C LYS A 208 -16.21 3.73 33.86
N SER A 209 -16.39 3.62 35.17
CA SER A 209 -17.70 3.74 35.83
C SER A 209 -18.02 5.14 36.37
N ASP A 210 -17.09 6.10 36.22
CA ASP A 210 -17.19 7.44 36.79
C ASP A 210 -16.52 8.49 35.91
N LEU A 211 -17.18 9.65 35.74
CA LEU A 211 -16.65 10.78 35.00
C LEU A 211 -15.48 11.46 35.71
N GLN A 212 -15.44 11.43 37.05
CA GLN A 212 -14.38 12.09 37.82
C GLN A 212 -13.07 11.31 37.75
N SER A 213 -13.13 9.98 37.65
CA SER A 213 -11.95 9.16 37.39
C SER A 213 -11.26 9.57 36.09
N THR A 214 -9.95 9.82 36.16
CA THR A 214 -9.08 10.04 35.00
C THR A 214 -8.53 8.73 34.43
N ILE A 215 -8.69 7.62 35.16
CA ILE A 215 -8.17 6.31 34.80
C ILE A 215 -9.22 5.57 33.96
N TRP A 216 -8.77 5.02 32.85
CA TRP A 216 -9.52 4.13 31.96
C TRP A 216 -9.00 2.71 32.12
N SER A 217 -9.90 1.73 32.14
CA SER A 217 -9.56 0.30 32.05
C SER A 217 -9.89 -0.26 30.67
N THR A 218 -9.14 -1.25 30.23
CA THR A 218 -9.42 -1.96 28.97
C THR A 218 -10.63 -2.87 29.14
N ASN A 219 -11.70 -2.60 28.38
CA ASN A 219 -12.81 -3.54 28.23
C ASN A 219 -12.45 -4.64 27.23
N ARG A 220 -11.90 -4.24 26.07
CA ARG A 220 -11.48 -5.15 24.98
C ARG A 220 -10.39 -4.50 24.13
N SER A 221 -9.37 -5.27 23.75
CA SER A 221 -8.32 -4.87 22.80
C SER A 221 -8.31 -5.79 21.58
N GLY A 222 -7.54 -5.43 20.55
CA GLY A 222 -7.41 -6.18 19.31
C GLY A 222 -8.70 -6.25 18.50
N ILE A 223 -9.56 -5.22 18.59
CA ILE A 223 -10.81 -5.17 17.82
C ILE A 223 -10.43 -4.84 16.37
N PRO A 224 -10.64 -5.76 15.41
CA PRO A 224 -10.27 -5.49 14.02
C PRO A 224 -11.22 -4.47 13.41
N GLY A 225 -10.66 -3.45 12.78
CA GLY A 225 -11.42 -2.44 12.03
C GLY A 225 -12.10 -3.03 10.79
N GLY A 226 -13.35 -2.62 10.56
CA GLY A 226 -14.05 -2.82 9.29
C GLY A 226 -13.76 -1.72 8.28
N GLU A 227 -14.27 -1.87 7.05
CA GLU A 227 -14.07 -0.89 5.96
C GLU A 227 -14.58 0.52 6.28
N SER A 228 -15.65 0.63 7.06
CA SER A 228 -16.25 1.92 7.47
C SER A 228 -16.46 2.03 8.97
N SER A 229 -16.86 0.95 9.63
CA SER A 229 -17.23 0.92 11.04
C SER A 229 -17.12 -0.47 11.62
N VAL A 230 -17.04 -0.55 12.94
CA VAL A 230 -17.19 -1.79 13.69
C VAL A 230 -18.25 -1.62 14.76
N THR A 231 -18.99 -2.69 15.03
CA THR A 231 -19.96 -2.75 16.13
C THR A 231 -19.50 -3.80 17.13
N VAL A 232 -19.43 -3.44 18.41
CA VAL A 232 -19.20 -4.39 19.50
C VAL A 232 -20.35 -4.33 20.49
N THR A 233 -20.66 -5.48 21.08
CA THR A 233 -21.66 -5.59 22.14
C THR A 233 -20.96 -5.66 23.49
N VAL A 234 -21.43 -4.82 24.42
CA VAL A 234 -21.01 -4.80 25.82
C VAL A 234 -22.23 -4.98 26.73
N PRO A 235 -22.06 -5.51 27.96
CA PRO A 235 -23.12 -5.48 28.94
C PRO A 235 -23.59 -4.04 29.20
N ALA A 236 -24.90 -3.82 29.25
CA ALA A 236 -25.46 -2.57 29.76
C ALA A 236 -25.40 -2.66 31.29
N ASP A 237 -24.28 -2.26 31.87
CA ASP A 237 -24.17 -2.11 33.31
C ASP A 237 -24.93 -0.83 33.74
N PRO A 238 -25.96 -0.94 34.60
CA PRO A 238 -26.66 0.23 35.12
C PRO A 238 -25.77 1.16 35.97
N ALA A 239 -24.57 0.73 36.38
CA ALA A 239 -23.56 1.59 36.99
C ALA A 239 -22.78 2.41 35.92
N ALA A 240 -23.49 3.30 35.22
CA ALA A 240 -22.96 4.37 34.37
C ALA A 240 -21.57 4.11 33.75
N ALA A 241 -21.47 3.17 32.81
CA ALA A 241 -20.25 2.94 32.07
C ALA A 241 -20.04 4.01 30.99
N PHE A 242 -18.89 4.66 31.03
CA PHE A 242 -18.40 5.56 29.98
C PHE A 242 -17.44 4.79 29.10
N TYR A 243 -17.53 4.99 27.79
CA TYR A 243 -16.70 4.30 26.81
C TYR A 243 -15.81 5.27 26.05
N LYS A 244 -14.60 4.83 25.73
CA LYS A 244 -13.66 5.52 24.86
C LYS A 244 -13.02 4.50 23.94
N VAL A 245 -12.86 4.84 22.68
CA VAL A 245 -12.11 4.01 21.72
C VAL A 245 -10.81 4.72 21.40
N ILE A 246 -9.73 3.95 21.30
CA ILE A 246 -8.43 4.40 20.80
C ILE A 246 -7.93 3.45 19.72
N SER A 247 -7.13 3.99 18.79
CA SER A 247 -6.30 3.20 17.87
C SER A 247 -5.20 2.48 18.65
N GLU A 248 -4.83 1.28 18.21
CA GLU A 248 -3.64 0.54 18.68
C GLU A 248 -2.39 0.82 17.83
N ASP A 249 -2.57 1.45 16.66
CA ASP A 249 -1.52 1.95 15.78
C ASP A 249 -1.12 3.38 16.13
#